data_AF-A0A527IDL0-F1
#
_entry.id   AF-A0A527IDL0-F1
#
_cell.length_a   1.000
_cell.length_b   1.000
_cell.length_c   1.000
_cell.angle_alpha   90.00
_cell.angle_beta   90.00
_cell.angle_gamma   90.00
#
_symmetry.space_group_name_H-M   'P 1'
#
loop_
_entity.id
_entity.type
_entity.pdbx_description
1 polymer ?
#
loop_
_entity_poly.entity_id
_entity_poly.type
_entity_poly.pdbx_seq_one_letter_code
_entity_poly.pdbx_strand_id
1 'polypeptide(L)'
;EEEARTVLAEIIAKANPEAVNAFGHEVKNAGKASPEGEGNWAKSSFDDLVQYNDGFRSNLIGTPRQVAQRVVDLKRAGADLILLGFLHFQEEVEYFGKHVIPLVRELEDAEAAASLAAE
;
A
#
# COMPACT_ATOMS: atom_id res chain seq x y z
N GLU A 1 3.81 -11.79 10.33
CA GLU A 1 4.27 -10.41 10.05
C GLU A 1 5.74 -10.38 9.68
N GLU A 2 6.61 -11.03 10.46
CA GLU A 2 8.06 -11.11 10.20
C GLU A 2 8.40 -11.54 8.76
N GLU A 3 7.74 -12.58 8.24
CA GLU A 3 7.89 -13.02 6.85
C GLU A 3 7.61 -11.90 5.84
N ALA A 4 6.47 -11.20 5.98
CA ALA A 4 6.11 -10.09 5.09
C ALA A 4 7.13 -8.94 5.13
N ARG A 5 7.71 -8.66 6.30
CA ARG A 5 8.79 -7.67 6.45
C ARG A 5 10.10 -8.13 5.83
N THR A 6 10.39 -9.42 5.92
CA THR A 6 11.58 -10.03 5.30
C THR A 6 11.47 -9.93 3.78
N VAL A 7 10.32 -10.28 3.21
CA VAL A 7 10.05 -10.15 1.77
C VAL A 7 10.18 -8.69 1.31
N LEU A 8 9.63 -7.72 2.06
CA LEU A 8 9.81 -6.30 1.77
C LEU A 8 11.29 -5.90 1.74
N ALA A 9 12.06 -6.30 2.76
CA ALA A 9 13.48 -6.00 2.85
C ALA A 9 14.26 -6.62 1.67
N GLU A 10 13.90 -7.84 1.26
CA GLU A 10 14.49 -8.47 0.08
C GLU A 10 14.17 -7.74 -1.23
N ILE A 11 12.93 -7.27 -1.41
CA ILE A 11 12.53 -6.49 -2.60
C ILE A 11 13.36 -5.21 -2.68
N ILE A 12 13.49 -4.49 -1.56
CA ILE A 12 14.30 -3.27 -1.48
C ILE A 12 15.77 -3.58 -1.75
N ALA A 13 16.33 -4.64 -1.15
CA ALA A 13 17.72 -5.02 -1.33
C ALA A 13 18.06 -5.45 -2.76
N LYS A 14 17.08 -6.02 -3.50
CA LYS A 14 17.23 -6.45 -4.89
C LYS A 14 16.86 -5.37 -5.91
N ALA A 15 16.43 -4.18 -5.46
CA ALA A 15 16.07 -3.08 -6.34
C ALA A 15 17.28 -2.59 -7.15
N ASN A 16 17.06 -2.13 -8.39
CA ASN A 16 18.10 -1.48 -9.17
C ASN A 16 18.31 -0.04 -8.65
N PRO A 17 19.44 0.27 -7.98
CA PRO A 17 19.60 1.57 -7.34
C PRO A 17 19.69 2.72 -8.35
N GLU A 18 20.28 2.49 -9.53
CA GLU A 18 20.39 3.51 -10.57
C GLU A 18 19.01 3.89 -11.09
N ALA A 19 18.17 2.90 -11.40
CA ALA A 19 16.82 3.12 -11.90
C ALA A 19 15.92 3.84 -10.88
N VAL A 20 15.98 3.42 -9.60
CA VAL A 20 15.18 4.05 -8.53
C VAL A 20 15.63 5.50 -8.28
N ASN A 21 16.94 5.76 -8.25
CA ASN A 21 17.45 7.12 -8.09
C ASN A 21 17.12 8.02 -9.29
N ALA A 22 17.21 7.49 -10.52
CA ALA A 22 16.81 8.22 -11.73
C ALA A 22 15.32 8.59 -11.68
N PHE A 23 14.45 7.65 -11.29
CA PHE A 23 13.03 7.93 -11.09
C PHE A 23 12.79 9.00 -10.01
N GLY A 24 13.48 8.89 -8.86
CA GLY A 24 13.39 9.89 -7.79
C GLY A 24 13.85 11.29 -8.20
N HIS A 25 14.82 11.39 -9.10
CA HIS A 25 15.22 12.67 -9.70
C HIS A 25 14.08 13.26 -10.54
N GLU A 26 13.49 12.47 -11.43
CA GLU A 26 12.42 12.94 -12.32
C GLU A 26 11.15 13.32 -11.57
N VAL A 27 10.80 12.57 -10.52
CA VAL A 27 9.69 12.91 -9.61
C VAL A 27 9.89 14.29 -8.97
N LYS A 28 11.11 14.60 -8.51
CA LYS A 28 11.42 15.92 -7.92
C LYS A 28 11.40 17.03 -8.96
N ASN A 29 11.87 16.76 -10.18
CA ASN A 29 11.81 17.73 -11.27
C ASN A 29 10.36 18.03 -11.66
N ALA A 30 9.53 17.00 -11.82
CA ALA A 30 8.10 17.15 -12.10
C ALA A 30 7.38 17.95 -11.00
N GLY A 31 7.69 17.66 -9.73
CA GLY A 31 7.14 18.44 -8.61
C GLY A 31 7.54 19.91 -8.64
N LYS A 32 8.80 20.24 -8.93
CA LYS A 32 9.24 21.64 -9.06
C LYS A 32 8.62 22.38 -10.24
N ALA A 33 8.23 21.65 -11.28
CA ALA A 33 7.62 22.20 -12.48
C ALA A 33 6.11 22.41 -12.35
N SER A 34 5.46 21.91 -11.29
CA SER A 34 4.05 22.16 -11.04
C SER A 34 3.81 23.62 -10.60
N PRO A 35 2.60 24.17 -10.82
CA PRO A 35 2.24 25.51 -10.32
C PRO A 35 2.44 25.66 -8.81
N GLU A 36 2.22 24.59 -8.06
CA GLU A 36 2.34 24.53 -6.61
C GLU A 36 3.79 24.34 -6.14
N GLY A 37 4.71 23.98 -7.04
CA GLY A 37 6.09 23.64 -6.73
C GLY A 37 6.26 22.33 -5.93
N GLU A 38 5.17 21.56 -5.81
CA GLU A 38 5.13 20.26 -5.15
C GLU A 38 4.54 19.19 -6.09
N GLY A 39 4.99 17.93 -5.94
CA GLY A 39 4.51 16.79 -6.73
C GLY A 39 4.22 15.58 -5.86
N ASN A 40 3.40 14.65 -6.37
CA ASN A 40 2.84 13.51 -5.64
C ASN A 40 3.87 12.70 -4.83
N TRP A 41 5.08 12.54 -5.35
CA TRP A 41 6.16 11.74 -4.74
C TRP A 41 7.41 12.57 -4.44
N ALA A 42 7.31 13.91 -4.45
CA ALA A 42 8.46 14.80 -4.29
C ALA A 42 9.17 14.63 -2.92
N LYS A 43 8.45 14.11 -1.92
CA LYS A 43 8.93 13.86 -0.54
C LYS A 43 9.21 12.38 -0.26
N SER A 44 9.09 11.50 -1.26
CA SER A 44 9.30 10.06 -1.12
C SER A 44 10.76 9.70 -0.90
N SER A 45 11.00 8.67 -0.07
CA SER A 45 12.33 8.10 0.16
C SER A 45 12.73 7.14 -0.97
N PHE A 46 13.95 6.59 -0.93
CA PHE A 46 14.36 5.56 -1.88
C PHE A 46 13.45 4.33 -1.80
N ASP A 47 13.18 3.85 -0.59
CA ASP A 47 12.37 2.65 -0.34
C ASP A 47 10.93 2.81 -0.85
N ASP A 48 10.36 4.01 -0.70
CA ASP A 48 9.03 4.33 -1.23
C ASP A 48 9.01 4.23 -2.76
N LEU A 49 10.11 4.58 -3.42
CA LEU A 49 10.23 4.61 -4.88
C LEU A 49 10.69 3.28 -5.49
N VAL A 50 11.05 2.28 -4.67
CA VAL A 50 11.37 0.91 -5.15
C VAL A 50 10.18 0.31 -5.90
N GLN A 51 8.97 0.53 -5.37
CA GLN A 51 7.74 0.31 -6.11
C GLN A 51 7.22 1.67 -6.55
N TYR A 52 7.20 1.88 -7.87
CA TYR A 52 6.70 3.13 -8.44
C TYR A 52 5.34 3.52 -7.85
N ASN A 53 5.13 4.82 -7.66
CA ASN A 53 3.96 5.42 -7.01
C ASN A 53 3.84 5.20 -5.49
N ASP A 54 4.94 5.11 -4.74
CA ASP A 54 4.93 4.89 -3.29
C ASP A 54 4.23 3.57 -2.89
N GLY A 55 4.46 2.49 -3.66
CA GLY A 55 3.65 1.26 -3.56
C GLY A 55 3.59 0.64 -2.16
N PHE A 56 4.62 0.84 -1.33
CA PHE A 56 4.66 0.34 0.04
C PHE A 56 4.15 1.32 1.11
N ARG A 57 3.89 2.57 0.77
CA ARG A 57 3.54 3.64 1.72
C ARG A 57 2.18 3.45 2.37
N SER A 58 1.24 2.81 1.68
CA SER A 58 -0.05 2.39 2.24
C SER A 58 0.10 1.35 3.37
N ASN A 59 1.30 0.79 3.54
CA ASN A 59 1.67 -0.16 4.56
C ASN A 59 0.74 -1.38 4.60
N LEU A 60 0.30 -1.88 3.44
CA LEU A 60 -0.45 -3.14 3.34
C LEU A 60 0.47 -4.37 3.51
N ILE A 61 1.33 -4.36 4.53
CA ILE A 61 2.41 -5.33 4.76
C ILE A 61 2.22 -6.07 6.09
N GLY A 62 1.86 -7.34 6.07
CA GLY A 62 1.69 -8.11 7.31
C GLY A 62 0.90 -9.38 7.12
N THR A 63 0.27 -9.86 8.19
CA THR A 63 -0.68 -10.98 8.13
C THR A 63 -1.97 -10.58 7.41
N PRO A 64 -2.77 -11.53 6.90
CA PRO A 64 -4.04 -11.21 6.24
C PRO A 64 -4.98 -10.36 7.09
N ARG A 65 -5.07 -10.63 8.41
CA ARG A 65 -5.89 -9.83 9.33
C ARG A 65 -5.36 -8.40 9.52
N GLN A 66 -4.04 -8.21 9.57
CA GLN A 66 -3.44 -6.87 9.64
C GLN A 66 -3.68 -6.08 8.36
N VAL A 67 -3.54 -6.72 7.20
CA VAL A 67 -3.83 -6.10 5.91
C VAL A 67 -5.31 -5.73 5.82
N ALA A 68 -6.21 -6.63 6.20
CA ALA A 68 -7.65 -6.36 6.22
C ALA A 68 -8.00 -5.18 7.15
N GLN A 69 -7.41 -5.11 8.34
CA GLN A 69 -7.61 -3.99 9.25
C GLN A 69 -7.18 -2.67 8.63
N ARG A 70 -6.00 -2.64 7.99
CA ARG A 70 -5.49 -1.42 7.34
C ARG A 70 -6.33 -1.00 6.14
N VAL A 71 -6.88 -1.95 5.38
CA VAL A 71 -7.85 -1.65 4.31
C VAL A 71 -9.06 -0.91 4.87
N VAL A 72 -9.62 -1.40 5.98
CA VAL A 72 -10.74 -0.72 6.66
C VAL A 72 -10.31 0.64 7.21
N ASP A 73 -9.12 0.75 7.80
CA ASP A 73 -8.61 2.02 8.31
C ASP A 73 -8.43 3.07 7.19
N LEU A 74 -7.94 2.67 6.01
CA LEU A 74 -7.84 3.53 4.83
C LEU A 74 -9.23 3.97 4.35
N LYS A 75 -10.20 3.06 4.34
CA LYS A 75 -11.59 3.38 4.00
C LYS A 75 -12.18 4.39 4.98
N ARG A 76 -11.96 4.22 6.29
CA ARG A 76 -12.36 5.19 7.32
C ARG A 76 -11.69 6.56 7.14
N ALA A 77 -10.48 6.58 6.62
CA ALA A 77 -9.76 7.81 6.28
C ALA A 77 -10.29 8.49 4.99
N GLY A 78 -11.28 7.90 4.31
CA GLY A 78 -11.93 8.46 3.12
C GLY A 78 -11.48 7.85 1.79
N ALA A 79 -10.75 6.74 1.79
CA ALA A 79 -10.40 6.04 0.55
C ALA A 79 -11.57 5.17 0.05
N ASP A 80 -12.15 5.53 -1.09
CA ASP A 80 -13.22 4.74 -1.73
C ASP A 80 -12.68 3.62 -2.65
N LEU A 81 -11.41 3.70 -3.05
CA LEU A 81 -10.76 2.77 -3.95
C LEU A 81 -9.32 2.50 -3.53
N ILE A 82 -8.93 1.22 -3.53
CA ILE A 82 -7.54 0.79 -3.36
C ILE A 82 -7.12 0.05 -4.64
N LEU A 83 -6.11 0.59 -5.33
CA LEU A 83 -5.48 -0.08 -6.46
C LEU A 83 -4.31 -0.92 -5.95
N LEU A 84 -4.33 -2.22 -6.24
CA LEU A 84 -3.34 -3.19 -5.76
C LEU A 84 -2.45 -3.68 -6.90
N GLY A 85 -1.15 -3.82 -6.61
CA GLY A 85 -0.17 -4.49 -7.46
C GLY A 85 0.41 -5.70 -6.73
N PHE A 86 0.66 -6.77 -7.46
CA PHE A 86 1.15 -8.05 -6.95
C PHE A 86 2.39 -8.46 -7.74
N LEU A 87 3.40 -9.00 -7.06
CA LEU A 87 4.65 -9.44 -7.71
C LEU A 87 4.43 -10.77 -8.43
N HIS A 88 3.81 -11.73 -7.73
CA HIS A 88 3.39 -13.02 -8.27
C HIS A 88 1.87 -13.03 -8.44
N PHE A 89 1.43 -12.31 -9.49
CA PHE A 89 0.02 -11.93 -9.67
C PHE A 89 -0.96 -13.10 -9.53
N GLN A 90 -0.67 -14.26 -10.12
CA GLN A 90 -1.63 -15.35 -10.18
C GLN A 90 -1.94 -15.93 -8.78
N GLU A 91 -0.88 -16.25 -8.04
CA GLU A 91 -0.98 -16.86 -6.71
C GLU A 91 -1.37 -15.82 -5.65
N GLU A 92 -0.83 -14.61 -5.73
CA GLU A 92 -1.06 -13.57 -4.73
C GLU A 92 -2.46 -12.97 -4.82
N VAL A 93 -3.03 -12.82 -6.03
CA VAL A 93 -4.42 -12.39 -6.19
C VAL A 93 -5.38 -13.43 -5.63
N GLU A 94 -5.13 -14.72 -5.91
CA GLU A 94 -5.94 -15.81 -5.37
C GLU A 94 -5.85 -15.85 -3.83
N TYR A 95 -4.64 -15.75 -3.28
CA TYR A 95 -4.41 -15.70 -1.84
C TYR A 95 -5.11 -14.50 -1.19
N PHE A 96 -4.97 -13.30 -1.77
CA PHE A 96 -5.62 -12.09 -1.28
C PHE A 96 -7.15 -12.24 -1.29
N GLY A 97 -7.70 -12.77 -2.38
CA GLY A 97 -9.13 -13.03 -2.51
C GLY A 97 -9.66 -14.04 -1.49
N LYS A 98 -8.88 -15.08 -1.18
CA LYS A 98 -9.27 -16.13 -0.21
C LYS A 98 -9.06 -15.74 1.25
N HIS A 99 -8.05 -14.92 1.55
CA HIS A 99 -7.59 -14.72 2.92
C HIS A 99 -7.74 -13.29 3.44
N VAL A 100 -7.83 -12.28 2.58
CA VAL A 100 -7.93 -10.86 3.00
C VAL A 100 -9.34 -10.34 2.80
N ILE A 101 -9.92 -10.50 1.61
CA ILE A 101 -11.26 -9.95 1.30
C ILE A 101 -12.33 -10.42 2.32
N PRO A 102 -12.43 -11.71 2.70
CA PRO A 102 -13.42 -12.13 3.69
C PRO A 102 -13.25 -11.46 5.05
N LEU A 103 -12.00 -11.24 5.48
CA LEU A 103 -11.69 -10.57 6.74
C LEU A 103 -12.07 -9.08 6.69
N VAL A 104 -11.91 -8.42 5.54
CA VAL A 104 -12.39 -7.04 5.36
C VAL A 104 -13.91 -6.98 5.56
N ARG A 105 -14.66 -7.93 4.96
CA ARG A 105 -16.12 -7.99 5.10
C ARG A 105 -16.55 -8.27 6.54
N GLU A 106 -15.89 -9.21 7.21
CA GLU A 106 -16.13 -9.51 8.63
C GLU A 106 -15.96 -8.26 9.50
N LEU A 107 -14.91 -7.48 9.27
CA LEU A 107 -14.64 -6.24 10.01
C LEU A 107 -15.70 -5.17 9.71
N GLU A 108 -16.08 -4.98 8.45
CA GLU A 108 -17.14 -4.04 8.06
C GLU A 108 -18.50 -4.40 8.68
N ASP A 109 -18.86 -5.68 8.67
CA ASP A 109 -20.11 -6.17 9.27
C ASP A 109 -20.12 -5.98 10.79
N ALA A 110 -18.99 -6.23 11.45
CA ALA A 110 -18.83 -6.00 12.88
C ALA A 110 -18.99 -4.51 13.25
N GLU A 111 -18.47 -3.60 12.43
CA GLU A 111 -18.66 -2.16 12.62
C GLU A 111 -20.11 -1.73 12.44
N ALA A 112 -20.77 -2.23 11.40
CA ALA A 112 -22.17 -1.94 11.15
C ALA A 112 -23.05 -2.42 12.32
N ALA A 113 -22.81 -3.63 12.81
CA ALA A 113 -23.51 -4.16 13.97
C ALA A 113 -23.25 -3.35 15.25
N ALA A 114 -22.00 -2.92 15.48
CA ALA A 114 -21.65 -2.08 16.62
C ALA A 114 -22.31 -0.70 16.56
N SER A 115 -22.39 -0.09 15.36
CA SER A 115 -23.09 1.18 15.16
C SER A 115 -24.57 1.06 15.47
N LEU A 116 -25.23 0.00 14.99
CA LEU A 116 -26.66 -0.24 15.24
C LEU A 116 -26.96 -0.51 16.72
N ALA A 117 -26.04 -1.13 17.46
CA ALA A 117 -26.20 -1.39 18.89
C ALA A 117 -25.97 -0.14 19.77
N ALA A 118 -25.34 0.91 19.21
CA ALA A 118 -25.05 2.16 19.89
C ALA A 118 -26.15 3.23 19.69
N GLU A 119 -27.11 2.98 18.78
CA GLU A 119 -28.32 3.77 18.55
C GLU A 119 -29.49 3.31 19.43
#